data_AF-A0A3N5B6P0-F1
#
_entry.id   AF-A0A3N5B6P0-F1
#
_cell.length_a   1.000
_cell.length_b   1.000
_cell.length_c   1.000
_cell.angle_alpha   90.00
_cell.angle_beta   90.00
_cell.angle_gamma   90.00
#
_symmetry.space_group_name_H-M   'P 1'
#
loop_
_entity.id
_entity.type
_entity.pdbx_description
1 polymer ?
#
loop_
_entity_poly.entity_id
_entity_poly.type
_entity_poly.pdbx_seq_one_letter_code
_entity_poly.pdbx_strand_id
1 'polypeptide(L)'
;MSESEHRMIEILRILSEQEKPTGSKLIADELKNKGFNLGERAVRYHMQILDEKGFTERIGNSGRKITKLGLEKLEKGLIYDQVDFIYSKFEEMIYLTDFNYMTQEGKVVVNTSTIYNEESVDIIKNIIQSDLSVSPYVNLNRIGNNGEMEVTTLCGTTIDGVLLNEGIPSQPKYGGLLKIEDSEPVKFTELISYKKTSVPPLEAFSAKGCTSIMDVVENGEGIIPANFRLIPGIGREKAINIINKLDKIGIGGVIAISEEEKDILGLSVPEGMVGISIVGGITPFCAVQEQNQDIEIKIAEEIKDFKTLSPITSKIKPVLKDIKPTPQQKISFLLSKTWNLIQQVNFDIEKRKGDIISNVSFIDKDKIDKSLSVMEETYNDNPKYINPYYKLINHPTNDSKIGIATICSLSIDGILIDNGVMSNPKYGGLLELTEPPLFIDLISYNGSTEDPHKIFLAKNMTSITRNNGSNKILASFKEIPYISREHSVQLLEILNNIGFSIYKIGKPREVTYNAKADNYNFGIVTGSGLNTIGAIKEKGIDVEVKAIEKLLPFEKMDRL
;
A
#
# COMPACT_ATOMS: atom_id res chain seq x y z
N MET A 1 14.31 7.94 18.15
CA MET A 1 14.33 9.41 18.03
C MET A 1 14.26 10.04 19.40
N SER A 2 14.84 11.21 19.54
CA SER A 2 14.56 12.07 20.71
C SER A 2 13.18 12.71 20.56
N GLU A 3 12.53 13.05 21.67
CA GLU A 3 11.24 13.74 21.68
C GLU A 3 11.25 15.05 20.85
N SER A 4 12.43 15.68 20.75
CA SER A 4 12.69 16.88 19.94
C SER A 4 12.50 16.66 18.44
N GLU A 5 12.89 15.49 17.92
CA GLU A 5 12.76 15.19 16.48
C GLU A 5 11.31 14.93 16.09
N HIS A 6 10.52 14.29 16.96
CA HIS A 6 9.09 14.07 16.73
C HIS A 6 8.34 15.40 16.66
N ARG A 7 8.67 16.33 17.57
CA ARG A 7 8.13 17.70 17.58
C ARG A 7 8.49 18.48 16.30
N MET A 8 9.70 18.31 15.78
CA MET A 8 10.11 18.96 14.52
C MET A 8 9.34 18.42 13.30
N ILE A 9 9.11 17.10 13.22
CA ILE A 9 8.30 16.50 12.15
C ILE A 9 6.86 17.02 12.22
N GLU A 10 6.28 17.12 13.41
CA GLU A 10 4.90 17.61 13.53
C GLU A 10 4.79 19.11 13.16
N ILE A 11 5.81 19.92 13.46
CA ILE A 11 5.87 21.31 12.98
C ILE A 11 5.93 21.35 11.44
N LEU A 12 6.72 20.50 10.79
CA LEU A 12 6.75 20.40 9.34
C LEU A 12 5.38 19.96 8.78
N ARG A 13 4.69 19.03 9.46
CA ARG A 13 3.36 18.56 9.05
C ARG A 13 2.35 19.69 9.06
N ILE A 14 2.28 20.44 10.17
CA ILE A 14 1.42 21.63 10.29
C ILE A 14 1.76 22.62 9.18
N LEU A 15 3.05 22.89 8.92
CA LEU A 15 3.44 23.81 7.85
C LEU A 15 3.10 23.32 6.43
N SER A 16 3.03 22.01 6.19
CA SER A 16 2.67 21.43 4.90
C SER A 16 1.19 21.55 4.57
N GLU A 17 0.34 21.61 5.60
CA GLU A 17 -1.12 21.76 5.47
C GLU A 17 -1.53 23.23 5.24
N GLN A 18 -0.58 24.18 5.33
CA GLN A 18 -0.86 25.61 5.28
C GLN A 18 -0.44 26.21 3.93
N GLU A 19 -1.37 26.85 3.23
CA GLU A 19 -1.06 27.56 1.98
C GLU A 19 -0.21 28.83 2.21
N LYS A 20 -0.33 29.44 3.39
CA LYS A 20 0.29 30.71 3.77
C LYS A 20 1.43 30.53 4.78
N PRO A 21 2.41 31.44 4.81
CA PRO A 21 3.43 31.43 5.85
C PRO A 21 2.80 31.49 7.24
N THR A 22 3.27 30.64 8.15
CA THR A 22 2.62 30.41 9.44
C THR A 22 3.54 30.78 10.60
N GLY A 23 3.01 31.54 11.56
CA GLY A 23 3.72 32.00 12.75
C GLY A 23 3.76 30.97 13.88
N SER A 24 4.72 31.13 14.81
CA SER A 24 4.94 30.23 15.94
C SER A 24 3.75 30.08 16.89
N LYS A 25 2.87 31.09 16.95
CA LYS A 25 1.67 31.05 17.80
C LYS A 25 0.66 30.04 17.28
N LEU A 26 0.29 30.12 15.99
CA LEU A 26 -0.64 29.18 15.38
C LEU A 26 -0.10 27.75 15.47
N ILE A 27 1.19 27.56 15.18
CA ILE A 27 1.82 26.24 15.26
C ILE A 27 1.80 25.70 16.71
N ALA A 28 2.01 26.55 17.72
CA ALA A 28 1.91 26.13 19.12
C ALA A 28 0.48 25.72 19.51
N ASP A 29 -0.53 26.44 19.02
CA ASP A 29 -1.93 26.13 19.26
C ASP A 29 -2.33 24.81 18.58
N GLU A 30 -1.92 24.60 17.32
CA GLU A 30 -2.11 23.33 16.58
C GLU A 30 -1.41 22.16 17.28
N LEU A 31 -0.15 22.33 17.66
CA LEU A 31 0.61 21.33 18.41
C LEU A 31 -0.08 20.95 19.72
N LYS A 32 -0.63 21.93 20.44
CA LYS A 32 -1.36 21.70 21.68
C LYS A 32 -2.64 20.91 21.43
N ASN A 33 -3.37 21.19 20.35
CA ASN A 33 -4.54 20.40 19.94
C ASN A 33 -4.16 18.95 19.62
N LYS A 34 -2.97 18.74 19.04
CA LYS A 34 -2.39 17.42 18.77
C LYS A 34 -1.70 16.77 19.98
N GLY A 35 -1.88 17.32 21.19
CA GLY A 35 -1.36 16.76 22.45
C GLY A 35 0.09 17.10 22.79
N PHE A 36 0.76 17.92 21.99
CA PHE A 36 2.11 18.42 22.26
C PHE A 36 2.03 19.71 23.08
N ASN A 37 2.36 19.64 24.38
CA ASN A 37 2.45 20.82 25.24
C ASN A 37 3.74 21.62 24.98
N LEU A 38 3.77 22.36 23.87
CA LEU A 38 4.85 23.25 23.47
C LEU A 38 4.41 24.70 23.53
N GLY A 39 5.11 25.52 24.31
CA GLY A 39 4.90 26.97 24.28
C GLY A 39 5.47 27.61 23.01
N GLU A 40 4.94 28.77 22.62
CA GLU A 40 5.34 29.52 21.41
C GLU A 40 6.86 29.74 21.31
N ARG A 41 7.54 29.97 22.43
CA ARG A 41 9.02 30.14 22.46
C ARG A 41 9.76 28.85 22.07
N ALA A 42 9.29 27.70 22.52
CA ALA A 42 9.87 26.41 22.16
C ALA A 42 9.59 26.06 20.69
N VAL A 43 8.40 26.41 20.18
CA VAL A 43 8.09 26.29 18.75
C VAL A 43 9.01 27.17 17.91
N ARG A 44 9.23 28.43 18.29
CA ARG A 44 10.21 29.31 17.60
C ARG A 44 11.60 28.69 17.53
N TYR A 45 12.04 28.05 18.61
CA TYR A 45 13.34 27.38 18.67
C TYR A 45 13.41 26.21 17.67
N HIS A 46 12.43 25.31 17.67
CA HIS A 46 12.39 24.20 16.70
C HIS A 46 12.31 24.69 15.26
N MET A 47 11.49 25.72 15.00
CA MET A 47 11.39 26.32 13.68
C MET A 47 12.71 26.96 13.21
N GLN A 48 13.52 27.52 14.11
CA GLN A 48 14.85 28.02 13.75
C GLN A 48 15.78 26.87 13.33
N ILE A 49 15.73 25.74 14.03
CA ILE A 49 16.47 24.53 13.63
C ILE A 49 16.00 24.02 12.26
N LEU A 50 14.69 24.08 11.99
CA LEU A 50 14.14 23.70 10.69
C LEU A 50 14.62 24.63 9.56
N ASP A 51 14.76 25.93 9.82
CA ASP A 51 15.36 26.88 8.87
C ASP A 51 16.83 26.56 8.62
N GLU A 52 17.61 26.30 9.67
CA GLU A 52 19.03 25.96 9.59
C GLU A 52 19.26 24.67 8.78
N LYS A 53 18.29 23.74 8.81
CA LYS A 53 18.28 22.52 8.01
C LYS A 53 17.74 22.72 6.59
N GLY A 54 17.27 23.92 6.25
CA GLY A 54 16.67 24.25 4.97
C GLY A 54 15.29 23.61 4.74
N PHE A 55 14.65 23.06 5.78
CA PHE A 55 13.32 22.44 5.68
C PHE A 55 12.19 23.47 5.72
N THR A 56 12.46 24.63 6.31
CA THR A 56 11.54 25.77 6.32
C THR A 56 12.26 27.03 5.88
N GLU A 57 11.52 27.98 5.34
CA GLU A 57 12.02 29.31 5.01
C GLU A 57 11.21 30.37 5.73
N ARG A 58 11.90 31.39 6.25
CA ARG A 58 11.26 32.51 6.93
C ARG A 58 10.78 33.53 5.91
N ILE A 59 9.48 33.79 5.89
CA ILE A 59 8.85 34.83 5.07
C ILE A 59 8.56 36.05 5.94
N GLY A 60 9.58 36.91 6.10
CA GLY A 60 9.49 38.16 6.86
C GLY A 60 8.93 37.98 8.27
N ASN A 61 7.88 38.76 8.58
CA ASN A 61 7.11 38.68 9.84
C ASN A 61 5.87 37.80 9.74
N SER A 62 5.55 37.27 8.55
CA SER A 62 4.37 36.44 8.31
C SER A 62 4.54 35.02 8.85
N GLY A 63 5.78 34.58 9.09
CA GLY A 63 6.09 33.28 9.70
C GLY A 63 7.04 32.48 8.83
N ARG A 64 6.80 31.17 8.74
CA ARG A 64 7.59 30.25 7.91
C ARG A 64 6.73 29.49 6.92
N LYS A 65 7.33 29.13 5.79
CA LYS A 65 6.76 28.20 4.82
C LYS A 65 7.64 26.96 4.75
N ILE A 66 7.05 25.79 4.53
CA ILE A 66 7.81 24.59 4.27
C ILE A 66 8.48 24.69 2.88
N THR A 67 9.73 24.27 2.78
CA THR A 67 10.45 24.21 1.49
C THR A 67 10.18 22.86 0.81
N LYS A 68 10.58 22.72 -0.46
CA LYS A 68 10.57 21.41 -1.14
C LYS A 68 11.37 20.36 -0.36
N LEU A 69 12.54 20.73 0.17
CA LEU A 69 13.35 19.85 1.00
C LEU A 69 12.65 19.47 2.31
N GLY A 70 11.88 20.39 2.90
CA GLY A 70 11.04 20.11 4.07
C GLY A 70 9.90 19.15 3.77
N LEU A 71 9.25 19.28 2.60
CA LEU A 71 8.23 18.35 2.13
C LEU A 71 8.82 16.96 1.90
N GLU A 72 9.97 16.87 1.22
CA GLU A 72 10.70 15.61 1.06
C GLU A 72 11.10 15.02 2.42
N LYS A 73 11.46 15.86 3.41
CA LYS A 73 11.78 15.39 4.77
C LYS A 73 10.54 14.85 5.49
N LEU A 74 9.37 15.46 5.29
CA LEU A 74 8.09 15.02 5.84
C LEU A 74 7.67 13.67 5.24
N GLU A 75 7.77 13.55 3.92
CA GLU A 75 7.60 12.29 3.18
C GLU A 75 8.59 11.21 3.63
N LYS A 76 9.81 11.60 4.02
CA LYS A 76 10.85 10.68 4.54
C LYS A 76 10.92 10.64 6.06
N GLY A 77 9.86 11.07 6.76
CA GLY A 77 9.70 11.03 8.21
C GLY A 77 9.71 9.60 8.77
N LEU A 78 9.18 9.37 9.98
CA LEU A 78 8.98 7.99 10.45
C LEU A 78 7.90 7.31 9.61
N ILE A 79 8.28 6.29 8.84
CA ILE A 79 7.36 5.54 7.98
C ILE A 79 6.30 4.76 8.79
N TYR A 80 6.65 4.36 10.02
CA TYR A 80 5.69 3.76 10.96
C TYR A 80 4.59 4.76 11.33
N ASP A 81 4.97 6.00 11.63
CA ASP A 81 4.00 7.06 11.91
C ASP A 81 3.16 7.38 10.67
N GLN A 82 3.66 7.11 9.45
CA GLN A 82 2.87 7.23 8.22
C GLN A 82 1.80 6.15 8.11
N VAL A 83 2.06 4.90 8.52
CA VAL A 83 1.03 3.84 8.57
C VAL A 83 -0.13 4.26 9.47
N ASP A 84 0.17 4.69 10.70
CA ASP A 84 -0.85 5.16 11.64
C ASP A 84 -1.54 6.43 11.11
N PHE A 85 -0.78 7.35 10.52
CA PHE A 85 -1.30 8.60 9.95
C PHE A 85 -2.29 8.37 8.80
N ILE A 86 -2.02 7.45 7.87
CA ILE A 86 -2.95 7.17 6.76
C ILE A 86 -4.28 6.68 7.31
N TYR A 87 -4.26 5.73 8.26
CA TYR A 87 -5.48 5.27 8.89
C TYR A 87 -6.20 6.37 9.68
N SER A 88 -5.47 7.20 10.44
CA SER A 88 -6.04 8.35 11.14
C SER A 88 -6.66 9.39 10.19
N LYS A 89 -6.11 9.58 8.99
CA LYS A 89 -6.69 10.44 7.96
C LYS A 89 -8.07 9.92 7.53
N PHE A 90 -8.24 8.61 7.38
CA PHE A 90 -9.57 8.01 7.14
C PHE A 90 -10.55 8.31 8.27
N GLU A 91 -10.13 8.13 9.53
CA GLU A 91 -11.00 8.42 10.69
C GLU A 91 -11.38 9.90 10.75
N GLU A 92 -10.44 10.80 10.46
CA GLU A 92 -10.69 12.24 10.34
C GLU A 92 -11.71 12.55 9.24
N MET A 93 -11.58 11.94 8.06
CA MET A 93 -12.53 12.16 6.96
C MET A 93 -13.92 11.63 7.26
N ILE A 94 -14.04 10.48 7.93
CA ILE A 94 -15.31 9.95 8.41
C ILE A 94 -15.95 10.96 9.38
N TYR A 95 -15.18 11.50 10.32
CA TYR A 95 -15.68 12.45 11.31
C TYR A 95 -16.08 13.80 10.69
N LEU A 96 -15.32 14.31 9.73
CA LEU A 96 -15.56 15.60 9.09
C LEU A 96 -16.66 15.57 8.00
N THR A 97 -17.13 14.38 7.63
CA THR A 97 -18.27 14.22 6.72
C THR A 97 -19.55 14.64 7.44
N ASP A 98 -20.20 15.72 7.00
CA ASP A 98 -21.45 16.25 7.58
C ASP A 98 -22.65 16.16 6.62
N PHE A 99 -22.52 15.34 5.57
CA PHE A 99 -23.56 15.15 4.54
C PHE A 99 -24.89 14.66 5.12
N ASN A 100 -25.94 15.44 4.89
CA ASN A 100 -27.33 15.10 5.20
C ASN A 100 -28.02 14.56 3.95
N TYR A 101 -28.21 13.24 3.89
CA TYR A 101 -28.83 12.57 2.74
C TYR A 101 -30.31 12.89 2.53
N MET A 102 -31.00 13.51 3.50
CA MET A 102 -32.39 13.94 3.34
C MET A 102 -32.49 15.29 2.62
N THR A 103 -31.57 16.22 2.89
CA THR A 103 -31.52 17.53 2.23
C THR A 103 -30.57 17.57 1.02
N GLN A 104 -29.69 16.57 0.89
CA GLN A 104 -28.59 16.51 -0.08
C GLN A 104 -27.63 17.70 0.06
N GLU A 105 -27.33 18.09 1.30
CA GLU A 105 -26.43 19.18 1.63
C GLU A 105 -25.35 18.73 2.60
N GLY A 106 -24.19 19.40 2.55
CA GLY A 106 -23.04 19.09 3.39
C GLY A 106 -21.88 18.54 2.59
N LYS A 107 -20.86 18.11 3.31
CA LYS A 107 -19.56 17.71 2.83
C LYS A 107 -19.47 16.20 2.74
N VAL A 108 -18.89 15.75 1.64
CA VAL A 108 -18.66 14.34 1.30
C VAL A 108 -17.16 14.11 1.06
N VAL A 109 -16.75 12.86 1.19
CA VAL A 109 -15.38 12.45 0.86
C VAL A 109 -15.31 12.12 -0.62
N VAL A 110 -14.32 12.66 -1.31
CA VAL A 110 -14.11 12.47 -2.74
C VAL A 110 -12.70 12.01 -3.05
N ASN A 111 -12.55 11.30 -4.17
CA ASN A 111 -11.26 10.98 -4.79
C ASN A 111 -11.12 11.86 -6.03
N THR A 112 -9.99 12.53 -6.18
CA THR A 112 -9.64 13.22 -7.43
C THR A 112 -8.67 12.34 -8.23
N SER A 113 -8.67 12.40 -9.56
CA SER A 113 -7.66 11.77 -10.43
C SER A 113 -7.53 12.58 -11.72
N THR A 114 -6.37 12.50 -12.37
CA THR A 114 -6.11 13.26 -13.60
C THR A 114 -6.10 12.32 -14.81
N ILE A 115 -6.99 12.57 -15.76
CA ILE A 115 -6.99 11.93 -17.08
C ILE A 115 -6.34 12.86 -18.10
N TYR A 116 -5.62 12.30 -19.06
CA TYR A 116 -4.94 13.07 -20.13
C TYR A 116 -5.67 13.01 -21.47
N ASN A 117 -6.78 12.27 -21.54
CA ASN A 117 -7.64 12.18 -22.72
C ASN A 117 -9.10 12.39 -22.31
N GLU A 118 -9.77 13.35 -22.93
CA GLU A 118 -11.18 13.64 -22.67
C GLU A 118 -12.11 12.47 -23.05
N GLU A 119 -11.72 11.62 -24.01
CA GLU A 119 -12.47 10.41 -24.38
C GLU A 119 -12.55 9.40 -23.22
N SER A 120 -11.63 9.46 -22.24
CA SER A 120 -11.68 8.62 -21.04
C SER A 120 -12.93 8.88 -20.18
N VAL A 121 -13.56 10.06 -20.33
CA VAL A 121 -14.81 10.39 -19.65
C VAL A 121 -15.95 9.46 -20.07
N ASP A 122 -15.98 9.01 -21.32
CA ASP A 122 -17.01 8.08 -21.80
C ASP A 122 -16.86 6.70 -21.17
N ILE A 123 -15.63 6.24 -20.95
CA ILE A 123 -15.35 4.99 -20.20
C ILE A 123 -15.84 5.14 -18.76
N ILE A 124 -15.46 6.24 -18.08
CA ILE A 124 -15.88 6.52 -16.70
C ILE A 124 -17.41 6.51 -16.59
N LYS A 125 -18.08 7.18 -17.54
CA LYS A 125 -19.53 7.21 -17.62
C LYS A 125 -20.11 5.81 -17.81
N ASN A 126 -19.57 4.99 -18.71
CA ASN A 126 -20.05 3.62 -18.94
C ASN A 126 -19.93 2.73 -17.69
N ILE A 127 -18.83 2.85 -16.95
CA ILE A 127 -18.65 2.10 -15.69
C ILE A 127 -19.64 2.56 -14.63
N ILE A 128 -19.84 3.88 -14.50
CA ILE A 128 -20.85 4.44 -13.58
C ILE A 128 -22.27 3.99 -13.97
N GLN A 129 -22.59 3.97 -15.27
CA GLN A 129 -23.88 3.46 -15.75
C GLN A 129 -24.10 1.99 -15.41
N SER A 130 -23.03 1.22 -15.24
CA SER A 130 -23.06 -0.20 -14.89
C SER A 130 -23.18 -0.45 -13.38
N ASP A 131 -23.32 0.61 -12.57
CA ASP A 131 -23.36 0.56 -11.10
C ASP A 131 -22.07 0.05 -10.45
N LEU A 132 -20.93 0.14 -11.17
CA LEU A 132 -19.60 -0.18 -10.66
C LEU A 132 -18.89 1.08 -10.17
N SER A 133 -19.62 1.92 -9.43
CA SER A 133 -19.12 3.13 -8.77
C SER A 133 -19.93 3.38 -7.50
N VAL A 134 -19.37 4.14 -6.55
CA VAL A 134 -20.10 4.57 -5.35
C VAL A 134 -21.24 5.53 -5.71
N SER A 135 -21.08 6.32 -6.77
CA SER A 135 -22.06 7.35 -7.12
C SER A 135 -21.91 7.80 -8.58
N PRO A 136 -22.99 8.27 -9.24
CA PRO A 136 -22.89 8.95 -10.53
C PRO A 136 -22.50 10.43 -10.41
N TYR A 137 -22.42 10.98 -9.20
CA TYR A 137 -22.02 12.36 -8.97
C TYR A 137 -20.52 12.52 -9.11
N VAL A 138 -20.12 13.36 -10.07
CA VAL A 138 -18.72 13.67 -10.36
C VAL A 138 -18.53 15.17 -10.52
N ASN A 139 -17.29 15.63 -10.37
CA ASN A 139 -16.86 16.94 -10.87
C ASN A 139 -15.83 16.72 -11.98
N LEU A 140 -16.05 17.36 -13.12
CA LEU A 140 -15.14 17.34 -14.26
C LEU A 140 -14.55 18.74 -14.40
N ASN A 141 -13.26 18.86 -14.17
CA ASN A 141 -12.55 20.13 -14.24
C ASN A 141 -11.45 20.06 -15.28
N ARG A 142 -11.53 20.85 -16.35
CA ARG A 142 -10.47 20.91 -17.37
C ARG A 142 -9.24 21.63 -16.82
N ILE A 143 -8.07 21.03 -17.01
CA ILE A 143 -6.80 21.59 -16.55
C ILE A 143 -5.89 21.77 -17.75
N GLY A 144 -5.38 23.00 -17.90
CA GLY A 144 -4.54 23.33 -19.05
C GLY A 144 -5.27 23.23 -20.39
N ASN A 145 -4.48 23.14 -21.47
CA ASN A 145 -4.97 23.29 -22.85
C ASN A 145 -4.92 21.99 -23.67
N ASN A 146 -4.44 20.88 -23.10
CA ASN A 146 -4.07 19.67 -23.85
C ASN A 146 -5.01 18.47 -23.62
N GLY A 147 -6.28 18.71 -23.25
CA GLY A 147 -7.23 17.62 -22.97
C GLY A 147 -7.07 16.97 -21.60
N GLU A 148 -6.22 17.54 -20.73
CA GLU A 148 -6.10 17.10 -19.34
C GLU A 148 -7.33 17.52 -18.53
N MET A 149 -7.81 16.62 -17.69
CA MET A 149 -9.00 16.85 -16.88
C MET A 149 -8.82 16.20 -15.51
N GLU A 150 -9.12 16.95 -14.46
CA GLU A 150 -9.37 16.42 -13.13
C GLU A 150 -10.78 15.87 -13.07
N VAL A 151 -10.89 14.61 -12.68
CA VAL A 151 -12.15 13.93 -12.41
C VAL A 151 -12.23 13.64 -10.93
N THR A 152 -13.25 14.21 -10.28
CA THR A 152 -13.55 13.96 -8.88
C THR A 152 -14.72 12.99 -8.77
N THR A 153 -14.58 11.88 -8.06
CA THR A 153 -15.63 10.88 -7.78
C THR A 153 -15.89 10.75 -6.28
N LEU A 154 -17.09 10.34 -5.89
CA LEU A 154 -17.45 10.14 -4.49
C LEU A 154 -16.76 8.88 -3.91
N CYS A 155 -16.25 8.97 -2.70
CA CYS A 155 -15.58 7.87 -2.00
C CYS A 155 -16.54 7.14 -1.04
N GLY A 156 -16.38 5.82 -0.90
CA GLY A 156 -17.16 5.00 0.03
C GLY A 156 -17.05 5.44 1.50
N THR A 157 -15.98 6.16 1.86
CA THR A 157 -15.81 6.81 3.18
C THR A 157 -16.94 7.80 3.49
N THR A 158 -17.61 8.34 2.48
CA THR A 158 -18.83 9.15 2.68
C THR A 158 -19.95 8.36 3.35
N ILE A 159 -20.13 7.09 2.95
CA ILE A 159 -21.13 6.21 3.57
C ILE A 159 -20.75 5.95 5.03
N ASP A 160 -19.45 5.76 5.31
CA ASP A 160 -18.94 5.58 6.67
C ASP A 160 -19.23 6.83 7.54
N GLY A 161 -19.04 8.03 7.01
CA GLY A 161 -19.36 9.29 7.70
C GLY A 161 -20.86 9.47 7.96
N VAL A 162 -21.71 9.15 6.98
CA VAL A 162 -23.18 9.18 7.17
C VAL A 162 -23.63 8.18 8.24
N LEU A 163 -23.08 6.96 8.23
CA LEU A 163 -23.36 5.96 9.27
C LEU A 163 -22.94 6.47 10.65
N LEU A 164 -21.76 7.10 10.76
CA LEU A 164 -21.28 7.67 12.02
C LEU A 164 -22.19 8.79 12.53
N ASN A 165 -22.65 9.69 11.66
CA ASN A 165 -23.59 10.77 12.00
C ASN A 165 -24.94 10.23 12.49
N GLU A 166 -25.31 9.03 12.03
CA GLU A 166 -26.49 8.30 12.48
C GLU A 166 -26.20 7.42 13.72
N GLY A 167 -25.02 7.54 14.33
CA GLY A 167 -24.65 6.82 15.56
C GLY A 167 -24.21 5.38 15.33
N ILE A 168 -23.85 4.99 14.11
CA ILE A 168 -23.34 3.66 13.76
C ILE A 168 -21.85 3.78 13.42
N PRO A 169 -20.94 3.29 14.28
CA PRO A 169 -19.52 3.34 13.97
C PRO A 169 -19.17 2.35 12.86
N SER A 170 -18.71 2.87 11.73
CA SER A 170 -18.16 2.07 10.63
C SER A 170 -16.64 2.04 10.71
N GLN A 171 -16.05 0.84 10.59
CA GLN A 171 -14.60 0.63 10.68
C GLN A 171 -14.07 0.04 9.37
N PRO A 172 -13.49 0.87 8.48
CA PRO A 172 -12.77 0.37 7.31
C PRO A 172 -11.68 -0.60 7.72
N LYS A 173 -11.73 -1.82 7.18
CA LYS A 173 -10.86 -2.92 7.61
C LYS A 173 -9.87 -3.33 6.54
N TYR A 174 -10.36 -3.51 5.32
CA TYR A 174 -9.56 -3.94 4.17
C TYR A 174 -9.96 -3.20 2.89
N GLY A 175 -9.00 -2.94 2.02
CA GLY A 175 -9.23 -2.70 0.60
C GLY A 175 -8.58 -3.82 -0.21
N GLY A 176 -9.17 -4.18 -1.34
CA GLY A 176 -8.73 -5.35 -2.08
C GLY A 176 -9.39 -5.53 -3.43
N LEU A 177 -9.16 -6.71 -4.00
CA LEU A 177 -9.69 -7.15 -5.28
C LEU A 177 -10.75 -8.23 -5.06
N LEU A 178 -11.91 -8.04 -5.68
CA LEU A 178 -13.09 -8.88 -5.56
C LEU A 178 -13.35 -9.59 -6.89
N LYS A 179 -13.36 -10.92 -6.86
CA LYS A 179 -13.70 -11.75 -8.02
C LYS A 179 -15.20 -11.77 -8.27
N ILE A 180 -15.57 -11.56 -9.51
CA ILE A 180 -16.92 -11.69 -10.05
C ILE A 180 -16.95 -12.87 -11.02
N GLU A 181 -17.94 -13.76 -10.88
CA GLU A 181 -18.22 -14.86 -11.80
C GLU A 181 -19.73 -14.90 -12.07
N ASP A 182 -20.15 -15.08 -13.32
CA ASP A 182 -21.56 -15.06 -13.73
C ASP A 182 -22.34 -13.81 -13.25
N SER A 183 -21.67 -12.66 -13.21
CA SER A 183 -22.12 -11.38 -12.63
C SER A 183 -22.36 -11.41 -11.11
N GLU A 184 -21.92 -12.44 -10.40
CA GLU A 184 -22.08 -12.60 -8.96
C GLU A 184 -20.76 -12.33 -8.22
N PRO A 185 -20.77 -11.53 -7.14
CA PRO A 185 -19.60 -11.38 -6.28
C PRO A 185 -19.27 -12.69 -5.55
N VAL A 186 -18.08 -13.23 -5.79
CA VAL A 186 -17.68 -14.55 -5.27
C VAL A 186 -16.88 -14.44 -3.99
N LYS A 187 -15.70 -13.81 -4.07
CA LYS A 187 -14.79 -13.64 -2.92
C LYS A 187 -13.70 -12.64 -3.21
N PHE A 188 -13.14 -12.06 -2.16
CA PHE A 188 -11.87 -11.35 -2.27
C PHE A 188 -10.75 -12.31 -2.65
N THR A 189 -9.92 -11.90 -3.60
CA THR A 189 -8.71 -12.62 -4.03
C THR A 189 -7.46 -12.00 -3.42
N GLU A 190 -7.45 -10.69 -3.24
CA GLU A 190 -6.34 -9.92 -2.68
C GLU A 190 -6.85 -8.87 -1.68
N LEU A 191 -6.11 -8.62 -0.60
CA LEU A 191 -6.47 -7.68 0.47
C LEU A 191 -5.23 -7.01 1.06
N ILE A 192 -5.38 -5.75 1.42
CA ILE A 192 -4.48 -4.99 2.30
C ILE A 192 -5.32 -4.35 3.42
N SER A 193 -4.83 -4.45 4.65
CA SER A 193 -5.47 -3.82 5.81
C SER A 193 -5.12 -2.35 5.91
N TYR A 194 -6.14 -1.50 6.06
CA TYR A 194 -5.98 -0.06 6.24
C TYR A 194 -5.09 0.32 7.42
N LYS A 195 -5.05 -0.49 8.50
CA LYS A 195 -4.24 -0.21 9.71
C LYS A 195 -2.76 -0.61 9.59
N LYS A 196 -2.34 -1.19 8.47
CA LYS A 196 -1.04 -1.88 8.37
C LYS A 196 -0.27 -1.60 7.08
N THR A 197 -0.51 -0.43 6.49
CA THR A 197 0.08 0.01 5.23
C THR A 197 0.31 1.52 5.28
N SER A 198 1.40 2.01 4.69
CA SER A 198 1.62 3.43 4.44
C SER A 198 1.04 3.88 3.09
N VAL A 199 0.60 2.92 2.27
CA VAL A 199 -0.01 3.15 0.95
C VAL A 199 -1.52 2.89 1.06
N PRO A 200 -2.39 3.77 0.52
CA PRO A 200 -3.82 3.50 0.45
C PRO A 200 -4.10 2.13 -0.21
N PRO A 201 -4.85 1.21 0.44
CA PRO A 201 -5.00 -0.17 -0.02
C PRO A 201 -5.41 -0.37 -1.47
N LEU A 202 -6.38 0.41 -1.98
CA LEU A 202 -6.82 0.30 -3.37
C LEU A 202 -5.82 0.88 -4.37
N GLU A 203 -4.98 1.83 -3.95
CA GLU A 203 -3.90 2.35 -4.79
C GLU A 203 -2.84 1.27 -5.08
N ALA A 204 -2.55 0.44 -4.09
CA ALA A 204 -1.64 -0.69 -4.23
C ALA A 204 -2.13 -1.71 -5.28
N PHE A 205 -3.45 -1.80 -5.50
CA PHE A 205 -4.06 -2.71 -6.47
C PHE A 205 -4.52 -2.03 -7.78
N SER A 206 -4.22 -0.74 -7.97
CA SER A 206 -4.53 -0.01 -9.22
C SER A 206 -3.40 -0.09 -10.26
N ALA A 207 -2.62 -1.17 -10.25
CA ALA A 207 -1.64 -1.41 -11.30
C ALA A 207 -2.33 -1.99 -12.54
N LYS A 208 -1.74 -1.74 -13.71
CA LYS A 208 -2.21 -2.33 -14.97
C LYS A 208 -2.22 -3.86 -14.86
N GLY A 209 -3.35 -4.48 -15.21
CA GLY A 209 -3.53 -5.93 -15.18
C GLY A 209 -3.98 -6.51 -13.83
N CYS A 210 -4.19 -5.69 -12.80
CA CYS A 210 -4.77 -6.15 -11.53
C CYS A 210 -6.30 -6.29 -11.57
N THR A 211 -6.98 -5.54 -12.43
CA THR A 211 -8.44 -5.52 -12.57
C THR A 211 -8.85 -5.92 -13.97
N SER A 212 -10.11 -6.34 -14.12
CA SER A 212 -10.74 -6.65 -15.41
C SER A 212 -12.21 -6.20 -15.40
N ILE A 213 -12.40 -4.92 -15.10
CA ILE A 213 -13.71 -4.28 -14.89
C ILE A 213 -14.52 -4.27 -16.18
N MET A 214 -13.89 -4.06 -17.32
CA MET A 214 -14.56 -4.11 -18.62
C MET A 214 -15.15 -5.51 -18.89
N ASP A 215 -14.41 -6.57 -18.57
CA ASP A 215 -14.90 -7.95 -18.69
C ASP A 215 -16.09 -8.22 -17.77
N VAL A 216 -16.14 -7.60 -16.59
CA VAL A 216 -17.30 -7.71 -15.68
C VAL A 216 -18.54 -7.06 -16.29
N VAL A 217 -18.39 -5.90 -16.94
CA VAL A 217 -19.50 -5.19 -17.58
C VAL A 217 -20.01 -5.95 -18.82
N GLU A 218 -19.10 -6.51 -19.61
CA GLU A 218 -19.43 -7.15 -20.89
C GLU A 218 -19.88 -8.61 -20.73
N ASN A 219 -19.18 -9.37 -19.89
CA ASN A 219 -19.28 -10.82 -19.81
C ASN A 219 -19.74 -11.32 -18.42
N GLY A 220 -19.76 -10.45 -17.41
CA GLY A 220 -20.06 -10.84 -16.02
C GLY A 220 -18.93 -11.55 -15.31
N GLU A 221 -17.73 -11.55 -15.87
CA GLU A 221 -16.56 -12.27 -15.35
C GLU A 221 -15.41 -11.30 -15.14
N GLY A 222 -14.76 -11.35 -13.98
CA GLY A 222 -13.55 -10.54 -13.78
C GLY A 222 -13.26 -10.14 -12.35
N ILE A 223 -12.50 -9.06 -12.20
CA ILE A 223 -12.00 -8.59 -10.91
C ILE A 223 -12.22 -7.08 -10.81
N ILE A 224 -12.88 -6.67 -9.72
CA ILE A 224 -13.12 -5.25 -9.40
C ILE A 224 -12.46 -4.87 -8.07
N PRO A 225 -12.02 -3.61 -7.89
CA PRO A 225 -11.55 -3.16 -6.59
C PRO A 225 -12.75 -2.94 -5.66
N ALA A 226 -12.63 -3.37 -4.40
CA ALA A 226 -13.66 -3.23 -3.39
C ALA A 226 -13.07 -3.05 -2.00
N ASN A 227 -13.83 -2.39 -1.13
CA ASN A 227 -13.48 -2.22 0.28
C ASN A 227 -14.33 -3.14 1.15
N PHE A 228 -13.89 -3.34 2.38
CA PHE A 228 -14.61 -4.05 3.42
C PHE A 228 -14.51 -3.30 4.74
N ARG A 229 -15.64 -3.14 5.42
CA ARG A 229 -15.75 -2.49 6.73
C ARG A 229 -16.59 -3.33 7.68
N LEU A 230 -16.42 -3.06 8.96
CA LEU A 230 -17.20 -3.68 10.03
C LEU A 230 -18.06 -2.63 10.74
N ILE A 231 -19.29 -3.00 11.07
CA ILE A 231 -20.17 -2.26 11.98
C ILE A 231 -20.61 -3.19 13.13
N PRO A 232 -21.00 -2.65 14.28
CA PRO A 232 -21.65 -3.44 15.33
C PRO A 232 -22.95 -4.09 14.84
N GLY A 233 -23.17 -5.35 15.21
CA GLY A 233 -24.35 -6.12 14.78
C GLY A 233 -25.68 -5.46 15.13
N ILE A 234 -25.77 -4.85 16.32
CA ILE A 234 -26.96 -4.09 16.76
C ILE A 234 -27.34 -2.93 15.83
N GLY A 235 -26.39 -2.40 15.06
CA GLY A 235 -26.60 -1.31 14.11
C GLY A 235 -27.08 -1.77 12.73
N ARG A 236 -27.16 -3.08 12.46
CA ARG A 236 -27.37 -3.65 11.12
C ARG A 236 -28.63 -3.16 10.43
N GLU A 237 -29.80 -3.31 11.05
CA GLU A 237 -31.07 -2.91 10.43
C GLU A 237 -31.10 -1.40 10.15
N LYS A 238 -30.58 -0.60 11.08
CA LYS A 238 -30.48 0.86 10.90
C LYS A 238 -29.53 1.19 9.74
N ALA A 239 -28.37 0.53 9.64
CA ALA A 239 -27.43 0.72 8.54
C ALA A 239 -28.03 0.37 7.18
N ILE A 240 -28.73 -0.77 7.06
CA ILE A 240 -29.43 -1.16 5.82
C ILE A 240 -30.46 -0.10 5.42
N ASN A 241 -31.24 0.40 6.38
CA ASN A 241 -32.22 1.45 6.11
C ASN A 241 -31.58 2.77 5.63
N ILE A 242 -30.42 3.15 6.17
CA ILE A 242 -29.68 4.33 5.73
C ILE A 242 -29.10 4.12 4.33
N ILE A 243 -28.45 2.99 4.10
CA ILE A 243 -27.88 2.60 2.80
C ILE A 243 -28.96 2.63 1.72
N ASN A 244 -30.14 2.05 1.98
CA ASN A 244 -31.26 2.08 1.04
C ASN A 244 -31.81 3.48 0.74
N LYS A 245 -31.63 4.46 1.65
CA LYS A 245 -32.00 5.86 1.41
C LYS A 245 -30.92 6.59 0.61
N LEU A 246 -29.64 6.31 0.90
CA LEU A 246 -28.51 6.83 0.13
C LEU A 246 -28.57 6.33 -1.33
N ASP A 247 -28.88 5.05 -1.52
CA ASP A 247 -28.99 4.44 -2.85
C ASP A 247 -30.05 5.14 -3.72
N LYS A 248 -31.20 5.49 -3.14
CA LYS A 248 -32.27 6.25 -3.83
C LYS A 248 -31.87 7.64 -4.31
N ILE A 249 -30.83 8.24 -3.73
CA ILE A 249 -30.28 9.54 -4.16
C ILE A 249 -28.99 9.37 -4.96
N GLY A 250 -28.64 8.14 -5.36
CA GLY A 250 -27.46 7.85 -6.16
C GLY A 250 -26.15 7.76 -5.37
N ILE A 251 -26.19 7.53 -4.05
CA ILE A 251 -25.00 7.22 -3.26
C ILE A 251 -25.12 5.76 -2.83
N GLY A 252 -24.47 4.86 -3.56
CA GLY A 252 -24.59 3.42 -3.41
C GLY A 252 -23.26 2.70 -3.59
N GLY A 253 -23.26 1.68 -4.43
CA GLY A 253 -22.11 0.81 -4.64
C GLY A 253 -21.91 -0.24 -3.55
N VAL A 254 -22.90 -0.46 -2.68
CA VAL A 254 -22.86 -1.55 -1.69
C VAL A 254 -23.04 -2.89 -2.42
N ILE A 255 -22.02 -3.73 -2.34
CA ILE A 255 -21.99 -5.05 -2.99
C ILE A 255 -22.64 -6.11 -2.09
N ALA A 256 -22.40 -6.01 -0.79
CA ALA A 256 -22.71 -7.06 0.17
C ALA A 256 -22.89 -6.52 1.58
N ILE A 257 -23.85 -7.08 2.32
CA ILE A 257 -23.97 -6.89 3.77
C ILE A 257 -24.16 -8.27 4.39
N SER A 258 -23.29 -8.65 5.34
CA SER A 258 -23.41 -9.94 6.01
C SER A 258 -24.56 -9.96 7.01
N GLU A 259 -24.98 -11.16 7.39
CA GLU A 259 -25.61 -11.35 8.70
C GLU A 259 -24.56 -11.21 9.81
N GLU A 260 -25.01 -11.01 11.04
CA GLU A 260 -24.13 -10.94 12.21
C GLU A 260 -23.29 -12.23 12.34
N GLU A 261 -21.98 -12.06 12.52
CA GLU A 261 -21.00 -13.16 12.69
C GLU A 261 -20.90 -14.13 11.50
N LYS A 262 -21.52 -13.79 10.37
CA LYS A 262 -21.44 -14.61 9.16
C LYS A 262 -20.35 -14.09 8.24
N ASP A 263 -19.41 -14.97 7.93
CA ASP A 263 -18.41 -14.77 6.89
C ASP A 263 -19.08 -14.40 5.56
N ILE A 264 -18.48 -13.49 4.81
CA ILE A 264 -18.98 -13.02 3.53
C ILE A 264 -17.82 -12.67 2.59
N LEU A 265 -17.96 -12.95 1.30
CA LEU A 265 -16.92 -12.77 0.27
C LEU A 265 -15.55 -13.36 0.65
N GLY A 266 -15.54 -14.51 1.33
CA GLY A 266 -14.32 -15.17 1.80
C GLY A 266 -13.63 -14.49 2.99
N LEU A 267 -14.26 -13.48 3.59
CA LEU A 267 -13.77 -12.76 4.77
C LEU A 267 -14.46 -13.25 6.04
N SER A 268 -13.71 -13.32 7.13
CA SER A 268 -14.28 -13.62 8.44
C SER A 268 -14.81 -12.39 9.15
N VAL A 269 -16.03 -12.49 9.66
CA VAL A 269 -16.69 -11.44 10.43
C VAL A 269 -16.57 -11.77 11.92
N PRO A 270 -15.99 -10.89 12.76
CA PRO A 270 -15.86 -11.15 14.20
C PRO A 270 -17.21 -11.31 14.93
N GLU A 271 -17.18 -11.90 16.12
CA GLU A 271 -18.32 -11.99 17.04
C GLU A 271 -18.96 -10.60 17.28
N GLY A 272 -20.29 -10.52 17.25
CA GLY A 272 -21.05 -9.28 17.45
C GLY A 272 -20.93 -8.22 16.33
N MET A 273 -20.37 -8.57 15.16
CA MET A 273 -20.11 -7.63 14.06
C MET A 273 -20.83 -8.03 12.78
N VAL A 274 -20.96 -7.07 11.87
CA VAL A 274 -21.47 -7.23 10.50
C VAL A 274 -20.48 -6.64 9.51
N GLY A 275 -20.24 -7.37 8.42
CA GLY A 275 -19.40 -6.95 7.30
C GLY A 275 -20.19 -6.23 6.22
N ILE A 276 -19.65 -5.13 5.70
CA ILE A 276 -20.20 -4.40 4.54
C ILE A 276 -19.12 -4.28 3.47
N SER A 277 -19.42 -4.71 2.25
CA SER A 277 -18.57 -4.52 1.08
C SER A 277 -19.14 -3.46 0.14
N ILE A 278 -18.28 -2.60 -0.38
CA ILE A 278 -18.62 -1.45 -1.23
C ILE A 278 -17.58 -1.38 -2.33
N VAL A 279 -18.02 -1.13 -3.56
CA VAL A 279 -17.18 -0.91 -4.73
C VAL A 279 -16.13 0.17 -4.45
N GLY A 280 -14.91 -0.03 -4.94
CA GLY A 280 -13.83 0.95 -4.81
C GLY A 280 -14.15 2.21 -5.60
N GLY A 281 -13.97 3.39 -4.99
CA GLY A 281 -14.19 4.68 -5.67
C GLY A 281 -13.27 4.92 -6.87
N ILE A 282 -12.20 4.11 -7.00
CA ILE A 282 -11.25 4.14 -8.13
C ILE A 282 -11.63 3.23 -9.29
N THR A 283 -12.73 2.47 -9.20
CA THR A 283 -13.14 1.51 -10.23
C THR A 283 -13.24 2.15 -11.62
N PRO A 284 -13.85 3.34 -11.81
CA PRO A 284 -13.88 3.98 -13.12
C PRO A 284 -12.49 4.30 -13.69
N PHE A 285 -11.53 4.66 -12.84
CA PHE A 285 -10.16 4.99 -13.24
C PHE A 285 -9.34 3.75 -13.61
N CYS A 286 -9.57 2.64 -12.90
CA CYS A 286 -8.94 1.35 -13.24
C CYS A 286 -9.42 0.85 -14.61
N ALA A 287 -10.70 1.04 -14.94
CA ALA A 287 -11.24 0.68 -16.27
C ALA A 287 -10.64 1.53 -17.41
N VAL A 288 -10.36 2.82 -17.17
CA VAL A 288 -9.62 3.66 -18.14
C VAL A 288 -8.22 3.09 -18.38
N GLN A 289 -7.54 2.68 -17.31
CA GLN A 289 -6.20 2.09 -17.39
C GLN A 289 -6.17 0.74 -18.12
N GLU A 290 -7.22 -0.09 -17.99
CA GLU A 290 -7.39 -1.35 -18.75
C GLU A 290 -7.40 -1.11 -20.27
N GLN A 291 -7.86 0.05 -20.72
CA GLN A 291 -7.90 0.44 -22.14
C GLN A 291 -6.58 1.05 -22.65
N ASN A 292 -5.49 0.93 -21.90
CA ASN A 292 -4.17 1.47 -22.23
C ASN A 292 -4.14 3.00 -22.44
N GLN A 293 -5.08 3.73 -21.83
CA GLN A 293 -5.07 5.19 -21.85
C GLN A 293 -4.19 5.73 -20.72
N ASP A 294 -3.43 6.79 -21.00
CA ASP A 294 -2.59 7.45 -20.00
C ASP A 294 -3.48 8.11 -18.93
N ILE A 295 -3.31 7.68 -17.68
CA ILE A 295 -4.02 8.21 -16.52
C ILE A 295 -3.04 8.30 -15.34
N GLU A 296 -3.07 9.44 -14.64
CA GLU A 296 -2.41 9.57 -13.34
C GLU A 296 -3.46 9.45 -12.25
N ILE A 297 -3.57 8.23 -11.70
CA ILE A 297 -4.44 7.97 -10.55
C ILE A 297 -3.73 8.49 -9.30
N LYS A 298 -3.81 9.78 -9.05
CA LYS A 298 -3.43 10.40 -7.78
C LYS A 298 -4.64 10.41 -6.87
N ILE A 299 -4.80 9.41 -6.00
CA ILE A 299 -5.92 9.36 -5.05
C ILE A 299 -5.70 10.41 -3.97
N ALA A 300 -6.04 11.67 -4.26
CA ALA A 300 -6.16 12.72 -3.27
C ALA A 300 -7.55 12.59 -2.65
N GLU A 301 -7.61 11.94 -1.48
CA GLU A 301 -8.82 11.93 -0.65
C GLU A 301 -8.99 13.28 0.02
N GLU A 302 -10.09 13.95 -0.33
CA GLU A 302 -10.44 15.30 0.10
C GLU A 302 -11.89 15.36 0.54
N ILE A 303 -12.21 16.41 1.30
CA ILE A 303 -13.59 16.74 1.68
C ILE A 303 -14.07 17.91 0.83
N LYS A 304 -15.16 17.70 0.09
CA LYS A 304 -15.79 18.73 -0.74
C LYS A 304 -17.29 18.82 -0.47
N ASP A 305 -17.87 19.98 -0.73
CA ASP A 305 -19.32 20.16 -0.66
C ASP A 305 -19.98 19.33 -1.76
N PHE A 306 -21.02 18.56 -1.41
CA PHE A 306 -21.75 17.71 -2.35
C PHE A 306 -22.28 18.48 -3.55
N LYS A 307 -22.63 19.77 -3.37
CA LYS A 307 -23.14 20.64 -4.44
C LYS A 307 -22.11 20.95 -5.53
N THR A 308 -20.83 20.65 -5.30
CA THR A 308 -19.79 20.77 -6.33
C THR A 308 -19.82 19.61 -7.33
N LEU A 309 -20.52 18.52 -7.01
CA LEU A 309 -20.66 17.34 -7.85
C LEU A 309 -21.97 17.40 -8.65
N SER A 310 -21.96 16.78 -9.83
CA SER A 310 -23.12 16.68 -10.70
C SER A 310 -23.22 15.27 -11.30
N PRO A 311 -24.43 14.75 -11.54
CA PRO A 311 -24.59 13.41 -12.10
C PRO A 311 -24.07 13.38 -13.55
N ILE A 312 -23.07 12.55 -13.84
CA ILE A 312 -22.57 12.33 -15.21
C ILE A 312 -23.58 11.53 -16.06
N THR A 313 -24.47 10.80 -15.40
CA THR A 313 -25.53 10.04 -16.02
C THR A 313 -26.73 9.91 -15.08
N SER A 314 -27.92 9.82 -15.67
CA SER A 314 -29.17 9.50 -14.97
C SER A 314 -29.62 8.06 -15.17
N LYS A 315 -28.89 7.28 -15.98
CA LYS A 315 -29.20 5.89 -16.28
C LYS A 315 -28.25 4.99 -15.51
N ILE A 316 -28.78 4.23 -14.56
CA ILE A 316 -28.05 3.19 -13.85
C ILE A 316 -28.66 1.85 -14.24
N LYS A 317 -27.82 0.91 -14.65
CA LYS A 317 -28.16 -0.46 -15.00
C LYS A 317 -27.19 -1.38 -14.25
N PRO A 318 -27.52 -1.80 -13.03
CA PRO A 318 -26.65 -2.65 -12.24
C PRO A 318 -26.31 -3.93 -13.00
N VAL A 319 -25.01 -4.22 -13.10
CA VAL A 319 -24.52 -5.45 -13.76
C VAL A 319 -24.32 -6.58 -12.76
N LEU A 320 -24.09 -6.26 -11.49
CA LEU A 320 -23.89 -7.27 -10.44
C LEU A 320 -25.23 -7.83 -9.95
N LYS A 321 -25.26 -9.14 -9.71
CA LYS A 321 -26.36 -9.85 -9.06
C LYS A 321 -26.10 -9.95 -7.56
N ASP A 322 -27.15 -10.27 -6.81
CA ASP A 322 -27.06 -10.58 -5.38
C ASP A 322 -26.16 -11.80 -5.13
N ILE A 323 -25.51 -11.81 -3.97
CA ILE A 323 -24.62 -12.89 -3.55
C ILE A 323 -25.44 -14.13 -3.21
N LYS A 324 -25.03 -15.28 -3.76
CA LYS A 324 -25.57 -16.59 -3.35
C LYS A 324 -24.95 -17.06 -2.02
N PRO A 325 -25.73 -17.68 -1.12
CA PRO A 325 -25.23 -18.27 0.12
C PRO A 325 -24.50 -19.58 -0.16
N THR A 326 -23.29 -19.49 -0.72
CA THR A 326 -22.43 -20.63 -1.02
C THR A 326 -21.23 -20.63 -0.06
N PRO A 327 -20.77 -21.78 0.45
CA PRO A 327 -19.57 -21.83 1.28
C PRO A 327 -18.36 -21.28 0.52
N GLN A 328 -17.82 -20.16 0.99
CA GLN A 328 -16.66 -19.51 0.38
C GLN A 328 -15.39 -19.92 1.14
N GLN A 329 -14.34 -20.25 0.40
CA GLN A 329 -13.03 -20.52 0.99
C GLN A 329 -12.49 -19.23 1.63
N LYS A 330 -12.10 -19.30 2.90
CA LYS A 330 -11.50 -18.18 3.62
C LYS A 330 -10.20 -17.75 2.95
N ILE A 331 -10.06 -16.44 2.74
CA ILE A 331 -8.77 -15.87 2.36
C ILE A 331 -7.79 -15.94 3.54
N SER A 332 -6.54 -16.24 3.24
CA SER A 332 -5.47 -16.35 4.24
C SER A 332 -4.40 -15.30 3.95
N PHE A 333 -4.04 -14.53 4.98
CA PHE A 333 -2.97 -13.55 4.91
C PHE A 333 -1.62 -14.20 4.62
N LEU A 334 -0.74 -13.46 3.94
CA LEU A 334 0.53 -13.95 3.43
C LEU A 334 1.38 -14.59 4.53
N LEU A 335 1.52 -13.91 5.66
CA LEU A 335 2.39 -14.38 6.74
C LEU A 335 2.04 -15.79 7.23
N SER A 336 0.75 -16.15 7.28
CA SER A 336 0.32 -17.50 7.69
C SER A 336 0.82 -18.58 6.72
N LYS A 337 0.82 -18.29 5.42
CA LYS A 337 1.38 -19.20 4.40
C LYS A 337 2.90 -19.25 4.49
N THR A 338 3.53 -18.08 4.66
CA THR A 338 4.98 -17.91 4.75
C THR A 338 5.60 -18.65 5.95
N TRP A 339 4.94 -18.70 7.11
CA TRP A 339 5.47 -19.42 8.28
C TRP A 339 5.76 -20.89 8.01
N ASN A 340 4.93 -21.55 7.18
CA ASN A 340 5.17 -22.95 6.80
C ASN A 340 6.45 -23.11 5.96
N LEU A 341 6.78 -22.12 5.11
CA LEU A 341 8.03 -22.14 4.34
C LEU A 341 9.24 -21.82 5.21
N ILE A 342 9.12 -20.82 6.10
CA ILE A 342 10.17 -20.45 7.06
C ILE A 342 10.60 -21.67 7.88
N GLN A 343 9.64 -22.45 8.38
CA GLN A 343 9.91 -23.64 9.20
C GLN A 343 10.61 -24.78 8.45
N GLN A 344 10.55 -24.80 7.11
CA GLN A 344 11.16 -25.85 6.30
C GLN A 344 12.59 -25.51 5.86
N VAL A 345 13.07 -24.28 6.11
CA VAL A 345 14.47 -23.89 5.86
C VAL A 345 15.38 -24.72 6.76
N ASN A 346 16.42 -25.33 6.18
CA ASN A 346 17.35 -26.21 6.90
C ASN A 346 18.82 -25.92 6.57
N PHE A 347 19.12 -24.67 6.24
CA PHE A 347 20.45 -24.25 5.82
C PHE A 347 21.46 -24.26 6.97
N ASP A 348 22.45 -25.14 6.85
CA ASP A 348 23.60 -25.27 7.74
C ASP A 348 24.64 -24.20 7.40
N ILE A 349 24.83 -23.25 8.33
CA ILE A 349 25.70 -22.08 8.17
C ILE A 349 27.17 -22.47 8.00
N GLU A 350 27.64 -23.51 8.71
CA GLU A 350 29.03 -23.95 8.67
C GLU A 350 29.34 -24.66 7.35
N LYS A 351 28.45 -25.55 6.93
CA LYS A 351 28.60 -26.32 5.68
C LYS A 351 28.22 -25.52 4.44
N ARG A 352 27.50 -24.41 4.60
CA ARG A 352 26.88 -23.60 3.53
C ARG A 352 26.03 -24.46 2.61
N LYS A 353 25.21 -25.33 3.20
CA LYS A 353 24.37 -26.30 2.49
C LYS A 353 22.99 -26.38 3.09
N GLY A 354 22.01 -26.68 2.26
CA GLY A 354 20.63 -26.87 2.68
C GLY A 354 19.66 -25.96 1.94
N ASP A 355 18.40 -26.23 2.16
CA ASP A 355 17.29 -25.62 1.48
C ASP A 355 16.97 -24.23 2.04
N ILE A 356 16.89 -23.28 1.12
CA ILE A 356 16.47 -21.89 1.38
C ILE A 356 15.22 -21.56 0.55
N ILE A 357 14.48 -20.54 0.98
CA ILE A 357 13.30 -20.06 0.24
C ILE A 357 13.78 -19.25 -0.96
N SER A 358 13.27 -19.58 -2.14
CA SER A 358 13.58 -18.89 -3.39
C SER A 358 12.31 -18.43 -4.10
N ASN A 359 12.36 -17.20 -4.62
CA ASN A 359 11.33 -16.64 -5.49
C ASN A 359 11.69 -16.96 -6.94
N VAL A 360 10.79 -17.58 -7.68
CA VAL A 360 10.97 -17.87 -9.11
C VAL A 360 10.11 -16.91 -9.92
N SER A 361 10.75 -16.17 -10.84
CA SER A 361 10.07 -15.31 -11.81
C SER A 361 10.34 -15.82 -13.22
N PHE A 362 9.34 -15.80 -14.09
CA PHE A 362 9.49 -16.35 -15.45
C PHE A 362 9.69 -15.25 -16.49
N ILE A 363 10.58 -15.53 -17.44
CA ILE A 363 10.85 -14.72 -18.63
C ILE A 363 10.82 -15.61 -19.86
N ASP A 364 10.75 -15.01 -21.04
CA ASP A 364 10.94 -15.73 -22.30
C ASP A 364 12.40 -16.21 -22.45
N LYS A 365 12.58 -17.43 -22.95
CA LYS A 365 13.90 -18.08 -23.06
C LYS A 365 14.88 -17.31 -23.94
N ASP A 366 14.41 -16.59 -24.95
CA ASP A 366 15.25 -15.76 -25.82
C ASP A 366 15.80 -14.51 -25.11
N LYS A 367 15.30 -14.19 -23.90
CA LYS A 367 15.75 -13.05 -23.09
C LYS A 367 16.74 -13.41 -21.99
N ILE A 368 17.17 -14.68 -21.87
CA ILE A 368 18.06 -15.14 -20.79
C ILE A 368 19.35 -14.31 -20.75
N ASP A 369 20.12 -14.27 -21.84
CA ASP A 369 21.43 -13.63 -21.85
C ASP A 369 21.34 -12.15 -21.52
N LYS A 370 20.34 -11.46 -22.09
CA LYS A 370 20.05 -10.06 -21.79
C LYS A 370 19.68 -9.88 -20.31
N SER A 371 18.88 -10.77 -19.76
CA SER A 371 18.46 -10.71 -18.35
C SER A 371 19.64 -10.92 -17.41
N LEU A 372 20.48 -11.93 -17.65
CA LEU A 372 21.68 -12.17 -16.86
C LEU A 372 22.66 -10.99 -16.94
N SER A 373 22.86 -10.41 -18.12
CA SER A 373 23.68 -9.20 -18.28
C SER A 373 23.14 -8.01 -17.47
N VAL A 374 21.81 -7.80 -17.45
CA VAL A 374 21.18 -6.76 -16.62
C VAL A 374 21.38 -7.05 -15.13
N MET A 375 21.24 -8.31 -14.71
CA MET A 375 21.47 -8.70 -13.32
C MET A 375 22.92 -8.44 -12.89
N GLU A 376 23.88 -8.79 -13.74
CA GLU A 376 25.32 -8.59 -13.51
C GLU A 376 25.67 -7.10 -13.44
N GLU A 377 25.21 -6.29 -14.40
CA GLU A 377 25.35 -4.82 -14.40
C GLU A 377 24.80 -4.23 -13.09
N THR A 378 23.57 -4.62 -12.73
CA THR A 378 22.89 -4.14 -11.52
C THR A 378 23.65 -4.51 -10.23
N TYR A 379 24.20 -5.73 -10.17
CA TYR A 379 25.03 -6.15 -9.03
C TYR A 379 26.35 -5.40 -8.98
N ASN A 380 27.02 -5.19 -10.10
CA ASN A 380 28.30 -4.48 -10.16
C ASN A 380 28.15 -3.00 -9.77
N ASP A 381 27.03 -2.37 -10.14
CA ASP A 381 26.76 -0.98 -9.77
C ASP A 381 26.44 -0.83 -8.27
N ASN A 382 25.76 -1.82 -7.67
CA ASN A 382 25.28 -1.75 -6.29
C ASN A 382 25.48 -3.07 -5.49
N PRO A 383 26.73 -3.57 -5.33
CA PRO A 383 26.99 -4.90 -4.77
C PRO A 383 26.61 -5.03 -3.28
N LYS A 384 26.49 -3.89 -2.59
CA LYS A 384 26.02 -3.83 -1.20
C LYS A 384 24.52 -4.18 -1.08
N TYR A 385 23.73 -3.82 -2.09
CA TYR A 385 22.27 -3.90 -2.02
C TYR A 385 21.69 -5.02 -2.89
N ILE A 386 22.44 -5.53 -3.86
CA ILE A 386 21.95 -6.53 -4.80
C ILE A 386 22.51 -7.91 -4.44
N ASN A 387 21.64 -8.92 -4.39
CA ASN A 387 22.06 -10.29 -4.12
C ASN A 387 22.60 -10.93 -5.40
N PRO A 388 23.81 -11.55 -5.39
CA PRO A 388 24.39 -12.11 -6.59
C PRO A 388 23.92 -13.54 -6.92
N TYR A 389 23.19 -14.20 -6.03
CA TYR A 389 22.82 -15.60 -6.23
C TYR A 389 21.53 -15.75 -7.03
N TYR A 390 21.56 -16.66 -7.98
CA TYR A 390 20.39 -17.03 -8.78
C TYR A 390 20.42 -18.49 -9.21
N LYS A 391 19.30 -19.00 -9.73
CA LYS A 391 19.27 -20.28 -10.43
C LYS A 391 18.31 -20.25 -11.61
N LEU A 392 18.74 -20.78 -12.75
CA LEU A 392 17.84 -21.02 -13.88
C LEU A 392 17.05 -22.32 -13.68
N ILE A 393 15.74 -22.27 -13.91
CA ILE A 393 14.80 -23.38 -13.68
C ILE A 393 13.84 -23.48 -14.85
N ASN A 394 13.56 -24.68 -15.34
CA ASN A 394 12.56 -24.86 -16.39
C ASN A 394 11.16 -24.48 -15.89
N HIS A 395 10.37 -23.85 -16.76
CA HIS A 395 8.95 -23.63 -16.49
C HIS A 395 8.23 -24.99 -16.35
N PRO A 396 7.27 -25.15 -15.42
CA PRO A 396 6.61 -26.43 -15.19
C PRO A 396 5.81 -26.94 -16.41
N THR A 397 5.27 -26.02 -17.22
CA THR A 397 4.32 -26.35 -18.30
C THR A 397 4.58 -25.65 -19.66
N ASN A 398 5.55 -24.74 -19.75
CA ASN A 398 5.72 -23.88 -20.93
C ASN A 398 7.19 -23.83 -21.36
N ASP A 399 7.52 -24.59 -22.39
CA ASP A 399 8.88 -24.71 -22.88
C ASP A 399 9.43 -23.43 -23.53
N SER A 400 8.63 -22.40 -23.79
CA SER A 400 9.14 -21.10 -24.26
C SER A 400 9.65 -20.22 -23.11
N LYS A 401 9.33 -20.55 -21.86
CA LYS A 401 9.69 -19.75 -20.67
C LYS A 401 10.74 -20.43 -19.80
N ILE A 402 11.45 -19.63 -19.04
CA ILE A 402 12.44 -20.06 -18.06
C ILE A 402 12.34 -19.21 -16.80
N GLY A 403 12.53 -19.86 -15.66
CA GLY A 403 12.47 -19.25 -14.35
C GLY A 403 13.85 -18.80 -13.89
N ILE A 404 13.94 -17.57 -13.39
CA ILE A 404 15.05 -17.08 -12.61
C ILE A 404 14.65 -17.15 -11.14
N ALA A 405 15.26 -18.06 -10.40
CA ALA A 405 15.12 -18.18 -8.96
C ALA A 405 16.12 -17.27 -8.25
N THR A 406 15.66 -16.50 -7.27
CA THR A 406 16.46 -15.60 -6.44
C THR A 406 16.18 -15.84 -4.96
N ILE A 407 17.16 -15.55 -4.09
CA ILE A 407 17.02 -15.78 -2.65
C ILE A 407 15.93 -14.91 -2.05
N CYS A 408 14.96 -15.51 -1.36
CA CYS A 408 13.95 -14.77 -0.62
C CYS A 408 14.50 -14.32 0.75
N SER A 409 14.20 -13.07 1.16
CA SER A 409 14.64 -12.52 2.45
C SER A 409 14.12 -13.31 3.65
N LEU A 410 13.00 -14.03 3.49
CA LEU A 410 12.41 -14.92 4.48
C LEU A 410 13.30 -16.12 4.82
N SER A 411 14.26 -16.48 3.95
CA SER A 411 15.27 -17.50 4.26
C SER A 411 16.10 -17.12 5.49
N ILE A 412 16.37 -15.82 5.67
CA ILE A 412 17.09 -15.31 6.85
C ILE A 412 16.27 -15.58 8.12
N ASP A 413 14.94 -15.49 8.07
CA ASP A 413 14.10 -15.80 9.24
C ASP A 413 14.17 -17.28 9.58
N GLY A 414 14.07 -18.15 8.58
CA GLY A 414 14.18 -19.60 8.76
C GLY A 414 15.51 -20.00 9.38
N ILE A 415 16.61 -19.46 8.86
CA ILE A 415 17.97 -19.72 9.39
C ILE A 415 18.10 -19.26 10.84
N LEU A 416 17.64 -18.05 11.16
CA LEU A 416 17.70 -17.54 12.53
C LEU A 416 16.89 -18.41 13.50
N ILE A 417 15.68 -18.80 13.10
CA ILE A 417 14.78 -19.62 13.92
C ILE A 417 15.35 -21.02 14.15
N ASP A 418 15.92 -21.65 13.12
CA ASP A 418 16.60 -22.94 13.23
C ASP A 418 17.80 -22.88 14.20
N ASN A 419 18.40 -21.69 14.35
CA ASN A 419 19.46 -21.40 15.32
C ASN A 419 18.94 -20.79 16.63
N GLY A 420 17.66 -20.95 16.96
CA GLY A 420 17.07 -20.54 18.24
C GLY A 420 16.86 -19.03 18.41
N VAL A 421 16.94 -18.26 17.33
CA VAL A 421 16.69 -16.81 17.30
C VAL A 421 15.36 -16.52 16.63
N MET A 422 14.37 -16.08 17.41
CA MET A 422 13.07 -15.68 16.85
C MET A 422 13.22 -14.43 15.99
N SER A 423 12.84 -14.53 14.71
CA SER A 423 12.79 -13.41 13.77
C SER A 423 11.38 -13.21 13.25
N ASN A 424 10.86 -11.99 13.36
CA ASN A 424 9.52 -11.64 12.94
C ASN A 424 9.57 -10.72 11.71
N PRO A 425 9.23 -11.20 10.50
CA PRO A 425 9.07 -10.33 9.34
C PRO A 425 7.84 -9.42 9.55
N LYS A 426 8.07 -8.11 9.61
CA LYS A 426 7.01 -7.13 9.90
C LYS A 426 6.50 -6.45 8.65
N TYR A 427 7.41 -5.95 7.82
CA TYR A 427 7.08 -5.16 6.63
C TYR A 427 7.96 -5.52 5.44
N GLY A 428 7.36 -5.56 4.25
CA GLY A 428 8.08 -5.37 3.00
C GLY A 428 7.93 -3.91 2.58
N GLY A 429 8.99 -3.31 2.06
CA GLY A 429 9.02 -1.88 1.78
C GLY A 429 9.86 -1.49 0.59
N LEU A 430 9.66 -0.25 0.19
CA LEU A 430 10.47 0.46 -0.78
C LEU A 430 11.48 1.34 -0.03
N LEU A 431 12.75 1.04 -0.20
CA LEU A 431 13.88 1.71 0.43
C LEU A 431 14.54 2.64 -0.59
N GLU A 432 14.57 3.93 -0.28
CA GLU A 432 15.31 4.91 -1.06
C GLU A 432 16.76 4.98 -0.56
N LEU A 433 17.71 4.83 -1.48
CA LEU A 433 19.15 4.85 -1.21
C LEU A 433 19.67 6.29 -1.08
N THR A 434 19.15 7.04 -0.11
CA THR A 434 19.70 8.32 0.34
C THR A 434 20.88 8.11 1.30
N GLU A 435 21.45 9.20 1.81
CA GLU A 435 22.44 9.15 2.89
C GLU A 435 21.88 9.77 4.18
N PRO A 436 21.43 8.95 5.17
CA PRO A 436 21.33 7.48 5.16
C PRO A 436 20.11 6.97 4.35
N PRO A 437 20.05 5.66 3.98
CA PRO A 437 18.86 5.09 3.34
C PRO A 437 17.61 5.15 4.23
N LEU A 438 16.44 5.30 3.63
CA LEU A 438 15.17 5.47 4.34
C LEU A 438 14.05 4.71 3.61
N PHE A 439 13.14 4.08 4.37
CA PHE A 439 11.92 3.54 3.76
C PHE A 439 11.00 4.70 3.39
N ILE A 440 10.47 4.65 2.18
CA ILE A 440 9.45 5.60 1.70
C ILE A 440 8.06 4.96 1.71
N ASP A 441 7.97 3.64 1.63
CA ASP A 441 6.71 2.90 1.71
C ASP A 441 6.88 1.56 2.44
N LEU A 442 5.88 1.17 3.21
CA LEU A 442 5.79 -0.13 3.89
C LEU A 442 4.39 -0.73 3.80
N ILE A 443 4.34 -2.03 3.54
CA ILE A 443 3.13 -2.85 3.67
C ILE A 443 3.46 -4.01 4.61
N SER A 444 2.60 -4.25 5.60
CA SER A 444 2.83 -5.33 6.55
C SER A 444 2.55 -6.71 5.96
N TYR A 445 3.46 -7.65 6.21
CA TYR A 445 3.28 -9.06 5.81
C TYR A 445 2.05 -9.72 6.47
N ASN A 446 1.64 -9.26 7.66
CA ASN A 446 0.45 -9.76 8.36
C ASN A 446 -0.81 -8.92 8.08
N GLY A 447 -0.68 -7.90 7.23
CA GLY A 447 -1.75 -7.02 6.79
C GLY A 447 -2.11 -7.19 5.32
N SER A 448 -1.35 -8.01 4.58
CA SER A 448 -1.53 -8.24 3.15
C SER A 448 -1.68 -9.72 2.83
N THR A 449 -2.47 -10.05 1.82
CA THR A 449 -2.55 -11.41 1.25
C THR A 449 -1.57 -11.62 0.12
N GLU A 450 -1.06 -10.53 -0.48
CA GLU A 450 -0.03 -10.50 -1.52
C GLU A 450 1.30 -10.02 -0.96
N ASP A 451 2.40 -10.38 -1.63
CA ASP A 451 3.74 -9.92 -1.24
C ASP A 451 3.89 -8.41 -1.49
N PRO A 452 4.21 -7.60 -0.47
CA PRO A 452 4.53 -6.19 -0.62
C PRO A 452 5.49 -5.88 -1.78
N HIS A 453 6.54 -6.68 -1.97
CA HIS A 453 7.54 -6.48 -3.02
C HIS A 453 6.96 -6.69 -4.41
N LYS A 454 6.02 -7.64 -4.56
CA LYS A 454 5.31 -7.86 -5.82
C LYS A 454 4.40 -6.67 -6.14
N ILE A 455 3.72 -6.12 -5.13
CA ILE A 455 2.88 -4.91 -5.25
C ILE A 455 3.72 -3.72 -5.75
N PHE A 456 4.85 -3.43 -5.09
CA PHE A 456 5.71 -2.30 -5.48
C PHE A 456 6.28 -2.45 -6.90
N LEU A 457 6.62 -3.68 -7.32
CA LEU A 457 7.05 -3.95 -8.69
C LEU A 457 5.92 -3.81 -9.71
N ALA A 458 4.71 -4.28 -9.38
CA ALA A 458 3.54 -4.14 -10.25
C ALA A 458 3.21 -2.67 -10.51
N LYS A 459 3.31 -1.84 -9.48
CA LYS A 459 3.13 -0.38 -9.53
C LYS A 459 4.31 0.40 -10.14
N ASN A 460 5.39 -0.29 -10.57
CA ASN A 460 6.60 0.32 -11.11
C ASN A 460 7.20 1.40 -10.18
N MET A 461 7.12 1.19 -8.86
CA MET A 461 7.60 2.17 -7.87
C MET A 461 9.12 2.10 -7.64
N THR A 462 9.78 1.07 -8.18
CA THR A 462 11.23 0.89 -8.08
C THR A 462 11.99 1.74 -9.10
N SER A 463 13.25 2.05 -8.77
CA SER A 463 14.20 2.71 -9.67
C SER A 463 15.60 2.14 -9.46
N ILE A 464 15.72 0.83 -9.61
CA ILE A 464 16.90 0.03 -9.25
C ILE A 464 18.06 0.32 -10.21
N THR A 465 17.78 0.53 -11.50
CA THR A 465 18.78 0.73 -12.55
C THR A 465 19.01 2.19 -12.92
N ARG A 466 18.34 3.14 -12.26
CA ARG A 466 18.45 4.57 -12.61
C ARG A 466 19.70 5.20 -11.99
N ASN A 467 20.47 5.91 -12.81
CA ASN A 467 21.65 6.67 -12.35
C ASN A 467 21.32 8.14 -12.03
N ASN A 468 20.11 8.60 -12.38
CA ASN A 468 19.65 9.96 -12.10
C ASN A 468 18.67 9.98 -10.92
N GLY A 469 19.10 10.58 -9.81
CA GLY A 469 18.36 10.57 -8.54
C GLY A 469 18.75 9.40 -7.65
N SER A 470 18.06 9.25 -6.52
CA SER A 470 18.24 8.15 -5.58
C SER A 470 17.57 6.87 -6.09
N ASN A 471 18.28 5.74 -6.03
CA ASN A 471 17.71 4.44 -6.34
C ASN A 471 16.65 4.05 -5.30
N LYS A 472 15.51 3.54 -5.76
CA LYS A 472 14.45 2.97 -4.93
C LYS A 472 14.46 1.46 -5.11
N ILE A 473 14.84 0.74 -4.06
CA ILE A 473 15.01 -0.71 -4.05
C ILE A 473 14.03 -1.37 -3.07
N LEU A 474 13.81 -2.66 -3.22
CA LEU A 474 12.99 -3.45 -2.31
C LEU A 474 13.81 -3.94 -1.11
N ALA A 475 13.25 -3.78 0.09
CA ALA A 475 13.84 -4.27 1.33
C ALA A 475 12.74 -4.78 2.29
N SER A 476 13.13 -5.62 3.25
CA SER A 476 12.25 -6.12 4.31
C SER A 476 12.74 -5.62 5.66
N PHE A 477 11.82 -5.17 6.50
CA PHE A 477 12.05 -4.85 7.90
C PHE A 477 11.57 -6.01 8.80
N LYS A 478 12.45 -6.46 9.69
CA LYS A 478 12.24 -7.59 10.60
C LYS A 478 12.52 -7.14 12.03
N GLU A 479 11.88 -7.80 12.97
CA GLU A 479 12.10 -7.59 14.40
C GLU A 479 12.62 -8.85 15.09
N ILE A 480 13.64 -8.67 15.93
CA ILE A 480 14.17 -9.73 16.80
C ILE A 480 14.13 -9.26 18.26
N PRO A 481 13.76 -10.13 19.21
CA PRO A 481 13.85 -9.84 20.64
C PRO A 481 15.24 -9.35 21.05
N TYR A 482 15.33 -8.24 21.77
CA TYR A 482 16.64 -7.67 22.13
C TYR A 482 17.49 -8.61 23.00
N ILE A 483 16.86 -9.54 23.73
CA ILE A 483 17.54 -10.51 24.58
C ILE A 483 18.46 -11.46 23.78
N SER A 484 18.12 -11.75 22.51
CA SER A 484 18.92 -12.61 21.64
C SER A 484 19.89 -11.81 20.76
N ARG A 485 20.06 -10.50 20.97
CA ARG A 485 20.78 -9.61 20.03
C ARG A 485 22.22 -10.02 19.79
N GLU A 486 22.99 -10.37 20.83
CA GLU A 486 24.40 -10.74 20.67
C GLU A 486 24.56 -11.93 19.72
N HIS A 487 23.82 -13.01 20.00
CA HIS A 487 23.78 -14.19 19.14
C HIS A 487 23.29 -13.86 17.73
N SER A 488 22.24 -13.05 17.62
CA SER A 488 21.67 -12.65 16.33
C SER A 488 22.67 -11.89 15.46
N VAL A 489 23.43 -10.95 16.04
CA VAL A 489 24.43 -10.15 15.32
C VAL A 489 25.52 -11.06 14.75
N GLN A 490 26.01 -12.02 15.53
CA GLN A 490 27.02 -12.99 15.08
C GLN A 490 26.52 -13.78 13.87
N LEU A 491 25.31 -14.36 13.96
CA LEU A 491 24.71 -15.11 12.86
C LEU A 491 24.51 -14.23 11.61
N LEU A 492 23.97 -13.03 11.78
CA LEU A 492 23.73 -12.09 10.69
C LEU A 492 25.03 -11.66 9.99
N GLU A 493 26.11 -11.41 10.74
CA GLU A 493 27.41 -11.11 10.16
C GLU A 493 27.96 -12.28 9.32
N ILE A 494 27.80 -13.52 9.80
CA ILE A 494 28.19 -14.71 9.05
C ILE A 494 27.35 -14.83 7.77
N LEU A 495 26.02 -14.66 7.85
CA LEU A 495 25.13 -14.72 6.69
C LEU A 495 25.45 -13.64 5.67
N ASN A 496 25.78 -12.43 6.12
CA ASN A 496 26.21 -11.34 5.24
C ASN A 496 27.50 -11.72 4.48
N ASN A 497 28.46 -12.37 5.14
CA ASN A 497 29.69 -12.85 4.52
C ASN A 497 29.48 -14.02 3.55
N ILE A 498 28.44 -14.85 3.76
CA ILE A 498 28.04 -15.90 2.82
C ILE A 498 27.38 -15.29 1.56
N GLY A 499 26.79 -14.10 1.70
CA GLY A 499 26.18 -13.32 0.63
C GLY A 499 24.66 -13.19 0.73
N PHE A 500 24.06 -13.40 1.91
CA PHE A 500 22.70 -12.95 2.19
C PHE A 500 22.69 -11.43 2.37
N SER A 501 21.66 -10.76 1.85
CA SER A 501 21.61 -9.29 1.81
C SER A 501 21.14 -8.71 3.14
N ILE A 502 22.07 -8.29 4.00
CA ILE A 502 21.78 -7.63 5.28
C ILE A 502 22.25 -6.18 5.20
N TYR A 503 21.31 -5.23 5.13
CA TYR A 503 21.62 -3.82 4.93
C TYR A 503 21.96 -3.10 6.22
N LYS A 504 21.24 -3.42 7.30
CA LYS A 504 21.41 -2.77 8.60
C LYS A 504 20.91 -3.64 9.74
N ILE A 505 21.70 -3.72 10.81
CA ILE A 505 21.30 -4.26 12.11
C ILE A 505 21.16 -3.09 13.08
N GLY A 506 19.95 -2.87 13.58
CA GLY A 506 19.66 -1.82 14.55
C GLY A 506 20.18 -2.13 15.96
N LYS A 507 20.31 -1.10 16.77
CA LYS A 507 20.38 -1.21 18.23
C LYS A 507 18.96 -1.38 18.79
N PRO A 508 18.82 -1.91 20.03
CA PRO A 508 17.51 -1.95 20.69
C PRO A 508 16.88 -0.55 20.71
N ARG A 509 15.60 -0.45 20.34
CA ARG A 509 14.83 0.80 20.23
C ARG A 509 15.38 1.83 19.22
N GLU A 510 16.38 1.46 18.41
CA GLU A 510 16.81 2.29 17.28
C GLU A 510 15.76 2.23 16.17
N VAL A 511 15.44 3.42 15.65
CA VAL A 511 14.69 3.53 14.40
C VAL A 511 15.66 3.20 13.28
N THR A 512 15.45 2.06 12.62
CA THR A 512 16.38 1.53 11.63
C THR A 512 15.88 1.91 10.24
N TYR A 513 16.59 2.82 9.57
CA TYR A 513 16.16 3.44 8.31
C TYR A 513 14.71 3.89 8.38
N ASN A 514 14.39 4.84 9.28
CA ASN A 514 13.05 5.36 9.61
C ASN A 514 11.93 4.36 9.99
N ALA A 515 12.17 3.05 9.94
CA ALA A 515 11.26 2.03 10.48
C ALA A 515 11.52 1.77 11.97
N LYS A 516 10.45 1.70 12.76
CA LYS A 516 10.51 1.52 14.21
C LYS A 516 10.24 0.07 14.59
N ALA A 517 11.09 -0.49 15.44
CA ALA A 517 10.84 -1.78 16.09
C ALA A 517 10.04 -1.60 17.38
N ASP A 518 9.28 -2.62 17.77
CA ASP A 518 8.64 -2.70 19.09
C ASP A 518 9.63 -2.51 20.26
N ASN A 519 9.15 -2.04 21.41
CA ASN A 519 9.98 -1.59 22.54
C ASN A 519 10.97 -2.62 23.11
N TYR A 520 10.70 -3.91 22.90
CA TYR A 520 11.50 -5.04 23.35
C TYR A 520 12.16 -5.79 22.19
N ASN A 521 12.26 -5.16 21.03
CA ASN A 521 12.90 -5.70 19.84
C ASN A 521 13.98 -4.73 19.33
N PHE A 522 14.80 -5.22 18.41
CA PHE A 522 15.62 -4.39 17.53
C PHE A 522 15.27 -4.70 16.08
N GLY A 523 15.42 -3.69 15.21
CA GLY A 523 15.10 -3.80 13.80
C GLY A 523 16.26 -4.34 12.98
N ILE A 524 15.95 -5.11 11.94
CA ILE A 524 16.90 -5.51 10.91
C ILE A 524 16.31 -5.18 9.54
N VAL A 525 17.14 -4.61 8.68
CA VAL A 525 16.80 -4.38 7.27
C VAL A 525 17.57 -5.36 6.40
N THR A 526 16.83 -6.12 5.60
CA THR A 526 17.37 -7.12 4.67
C THR A 526 16.93 -6.80 3.24
N GLY A 527 17.75 -7.15 2.26
CA GLY A 527 17.43 -6.95 0.85
C GLY A 527 16.45 -7.96 0.29
N SER A 528 15.74 -7.57 -0.76
CA SER A 528 14.91 -8.48 -1.55
C SER A 528 15.70 -9.10 -2.69
N GLY A 529 15.57 -10.43 -2.89
CA GLY A 529 16.03 -11.09 -4.11
C GLY A 529 15.31 -10.63 -5.38
N LEU A 530 14.13 -10.00 -5.25
CA LEU A 530 13.38 -9.47 -6.39
C LEU A 530 13.98 -8.17 -6.95
N ASN A 531 15.03 -7.59 -6.36
CA ASN A 531 15.65 -6.39 -6.90
C ASN A 531 16.25 -6.62 -8.30
N THR A 532 16.90 -7.75 -8.54
CA THR A 532 17.41 -8.11 -9.88
C THR A 532 16.28 -8.33 -10.87
N ILE A 533 15.16 -8.91 -10.43
CA ILE A 533 13.95 -9.08 -11.23
C ILE A 533 13.32 -7.72 -11.59
N GLY A 534 13.28 -6.79 -10.63
CA GLY A 534 12.83 -5.42 -10.88
C GLY A 534 13.72 -4.70 -11.90
N ALA A 535 15.04 -4.87 -11.83
CA ALA A 535 15.97 -4.31 -12.80
C ALA A 535 15.73 -4.85 -14.23
N ILE A 536 15.47 -6.15 -14.38
CA ILE A 536 15.10 -6.76 -15.66
C ILE A 536 13.82 -6.09 -16.22
N LYS A 537 12.79 -5.93 -15.38
CA LYS A 537 11.53 -5.27 -15.74
C LYS A 537 11.74 -3.81 -16.14
N GLU A 538 12.56 -3.05 -15.40
CA GLU A 538 12.90 -1.65 -15.70
C GLU A 538 13.59 -1.47 -17.07
N LYS A 539 14.29 -2.51 -17.57
CA LYS A 539 14.91 -2.54 -18.91
C LYS A 539 13.95 -3.02 -20.01
N GLY A 540 12.65 -3.10 -19.71
CA GLY A 540 11.57 -3.40 -20.67
C GLY A 540 11.46 -4.86 -21.06
N ILE A 541 11.99 -5.78 -20.26
CA ILE A 541 11.79 -7.22 -20.43
C ILE A 541 10.52 -7.60 -19.67
N ASP A 542 9.60 -8.31 -20.33
CA ASP A 542 8.40 -8.81 -19.66
C ASP A 542 8.76 -9.93 -18.67
N VAL A 543 8.19 -9.87 -17.47
CA VAL A 543 8.49 -10.80 -16.40
C VAL A 543 7.23 -11.17 -15.64
N GLU A 544 6.96 -12.46 -15.53
CA GLU A 544 5.99 -13.01 -14.58
C GLU A 544 6.66 -13.05 -13.19
N VAL A 545 6.56 -11.94 -12.47
CA VAL A 545 7.24 -11.74 -11.19
C VAL A 545 6.69 -12.68 -10.12
N LYS A 546 7.60 -13.41 -9.46
CA LYS A 546 7.32 -14.26 -8.29
C LYS A 546 6.12 -15.19 -8.51
N ALA A 547 6.12 -15.88 -9.65
CA ALA A 547 5.09 -16.85 -10.00
C ALA A 547 5.09 -18.08 -9.07
N ILE A 548 6.26 -18.45 -8.52
CA ILE A 548 6.40 -19.62 -7.62
C ILE A 548 7.34 -19.27 -6.46
N GLU A 549 6.94 -19.60 -5.23
CA GLU A 549 7.85 -19.71 -4.09
C GLU A 549 8.16 -21.19 -3.82
N LYS A 550 9.44 -21.52 -3.66
CA LYS A 550 9.83 -22.91 -3.34
C LYS A 550 11.15 -22.98 -2.58
N LEU A 551 11.40 -24.13 -1.98
CA LEU A 551 12.68 -24.47 -1.39
C LEU A 551 13.68 -24.91 -2.46
N LEU A 552 14.90 -24.41 -2.36
CA LEU A 552 16.01 -24.79 -3.23
C LEU A 552 17.29 -24.94 -2.41
N PRO A 553 18.12 -25.97 -2.70
CA PRO A 553 19.42 -26.09 -2.07
C PRO A 553 20.32 -24.89 -2.42
N PHE A 554 20.83 -24.20 -1.41
CA PHE A 554 21.70 -23.03 -1.60
C PHE A 554 22.94 -23.38 -2.43
N GLU A 555 23.54 -24.54 -2.21
CA GLU A 555 24.73 -24.98 -2.94
C GLU A 555 24.52 -25.23 -4.43
N LYS A 556 23.26 -25.24 -4.90
CA LYS A 556 22.92 -25.33 -6.32
C LYS A 556 22.75 -23.96 -6.98
N MET A 557 22.76 -22.87 -6.21
CA MET A 557 22.67 -21.51 -6.74
C MET A 557 23.96 -21.16 -7.49
N ASP A 558 23.80 -20.53 -8.63
CA ASP A 558 24.86 -19.90 -9.38
C ASP A 558 25.08 -18.48 -8.82
N ARG A 559 26.25 -17.90 -9.07
CA ARG A 559 26.61 -16.54 -8.65
C ARG A 559 26.93 -15.71 -9.89
N LEU A 560 26.41 -14.48 -9.95
CA LEU A 560 26.71 -13.50 -10.99
C LEU A 560 28.21 -13.20 -11.10
#